data_AF-X6LYA1-F1
#
_entry.id   AF-X6LYA1-F1
#
_cell.length_a   1.000
_cell.length_b   1.000
_cell.length_c   1.000
_cell.angle_alpha   90.00
_cell.angle_beta   90.00
_cell.angle_gamma   90.00
#
_symmetry.space_group_name_H-M   'P 1'
#
loop_
_entity.id
_entity.type
_entity.pdbx_description
1 polymer ?
#
loop_
_entity_poly.entity_id
_entity_poly.type
_entity_poly.pdbx_seq_one_letter_code
_entity_poly.pdbx_strand_id
1 'polypeptide(L)'
;MQVFEGSVPSKKKQKKKRSYKMYYERDYSDSSDFEVPLHIEPIGHKAVMQKLSWLYDLLNALISVADLITDVSVTYQFYVKGRKVYFVLASTILTLTHICYAVAFILRYARDAERRGTREREKKRVSEMTPKKKNKAKTFCFQLFLILSLLPFSPLIPFAFYWFSVSKDSVSTFLYQKFHLFVDRRDDTYWTDNTTDTWVRWGAETILSNMGFIIEAMIQSIPQAILQSIAICHYHETNNLLAICSIAVSLSSIGIKSLVFTFGIDCTTRLLKWICFVADFFGLFASIGWCFWYDPSADYWQGSLISSSEYRWWRLEHWLHSNVTWFGYLYLYKVVFTTCPLALLSAMAMSWLWIGVVYEDIAPRQGAPLLRNACSLLFILPIVVVAFGISSVFIFLLFTLCLEVALFSWIPFFFAVYRHAFFFFLFL
;
A
#
# COMPACT_ATOMS: atom_id res chain seq x y z
N MET A 1 12.40 18.50 -93.75
CA MET A 1 12.85 18.01 -92.43
C MET A 1 12.86 19.23 -91.50
N GLN A 2 11.79 19.41 -90.72
CA GLN A 2 11.63 20.52 -89.78
C GLN A 2 12.18 20.12 -88.41
N VAL A 3 13.05 20.95 -87.84
CA VAL A 3 13.58 20.79 -86.48
C VAL A 3 12.71 21.63 -85.55
N PHE A 4 12.03 20.96 -84.61
CA PHE A 4 11.28 21.58 -83.53
C PHE A 4 12.19 21.76 -82.31
N GLU A 5 12.47 23.00 -81.92
CA GLU A 5 13.03 23.34 -80.60
C GLU A 5 11.91 23.38 -79.57
N GLY A 6 11.90 22.39 -78.67
CA GLY A 6 11.01 22.33 -77.51
C GLY A 6 11.62 23.04 -76.30
N SER A 7 10.97 24.11 -75.86
CA SER A 7 11.27 24.85 -74.64
C SER A 7 10.85 24.08 -73.38
N VAL A 8 11.74 24.00 -72.39
CA VAL A 8 11.51 23.34 -71.09
C VAL A 8 10.94 24.36 -70.10
N PRO A 9 9.77 24.13 -69.46
CA PRO A 9 9.25 25.05 -68.46
C PRO A 9 9.88 24.79 -67.08
N SER A 10 10.42 25.86 -66.49
CA SER A 10 10.98 25.88 -65.14
C SER A 10 9.90 25.63 -64.08
N LYS A 11 10.12 24.65 -63.20
CA LYS A 11 9.24 24.35 -62.05
C LYS A 11 9.52 25.34 -60.90
N LYS A 12 8.70 26.38 -60.77
CA LYS A 12 8.61 27.19 -59.55
C LYS A 12 8.01 26.34 -58.41
N LYS A 13 8.80 26.06 -57.38
CA LYS A 13 8.36 25.44 -56.12
C LYS A 13 7.45 26.39 -55.34
N GLN A 14 6.13 26.25 -55.49
CA GLN A 14 5.15 26.80 -54.56
C GLN A 14 5.27 26.10 -53.20
N LYS A 15 5.87 26.77 -52.21
CA LYS A 15 5.77 26.39 -50.79
C LYS A 15 4.34 26.63 -50.31
N LYS A 16 3.50 25.61 -50.43
CA LYS A 16 2.15 25.57 -49.88
C LYS A 16 2.25 25.42 -48.35
N LYS A 17 2.09 26.52 -47.60
CA LYS A 17 1.84 26.48 -46.15
C LYS A 17 0.49 25.78 -45.93
N ARG A 18 0.52 24.47 -45.65
CA ARG A 18 -0.65 23.74 -45.15
C ARG A 18 -0.79 24.06 -43.67
N SER A 19 -1.66 25.02 -43.37
CA SER A 19 -2.18 25.24 -42.03
C SER A 19 -3.20 24.13 -41.75
N TYR A 20 -2.80 23.08 -41.04
CA TYR A 20 -3.73 22.08 -40.53
C TYR A 20 -4.39 22.65 -39.27
N LYS A 21 -5.55 23.29 -39.46
CA LYS A 21 -6.55 23.48 -38.40
C LYS A 21 -7.65 22.45 -38.70
N MET A 22 -7.43 21.20 -38.30
CA MET A 22 -8.54 20.24 -38.21
C MET A 22 -9.27 20.55 -36.91
N TYR A 23 -10.30 21.39 -37.01
CA TYR A 23 -11.42 21.28 -36.09
C TYR A 23 -12.29 20.15 -36.63
N TYR A 24 -12.45 19.09 -35.83
CA TYR A 24 -13.64 18.26 -35.95
C TYR A 24 -14.80 19.11 -35.44
N GLU A 25 -15.39 19.90 -36.32
CA GLU A 25 -16.72 20.47 -36.13
C GLU A 25 -17.68 19.32 -36.41
N ARG A 26 -18.00 18.57 -35.36
CA ARG A 26 -19.04 17.55 -35.40
C ARG A 26 -20.36 18.31 -35.28
N ASP A 27 -20.99 18.57 -36.42
CA ASP A 27 -22.34 19.13 -36.51
C ASP A 27 -23.31 18.25 -35.73
N TYR A 28 -23.61 18.65 -34.49
CA TYR A 28 -24.78 18.23 -33.72
C TYR A 28 -25.92 19.18 -34.08
N SER A 29 -26.36 19.14 -35.33
CA SER A 29 -27.64 19.72 -35.77
C SER A 29 -28.62 18.57 -35.92
N ASP A 30 -29.78 18.66 -35.26
CA ASP A 30 -30.92 17.72 -35.26
C ASP A 30 -30.92 16.57 -34.24
N SER A 31 -30.72 16.90 -32.96
CA SER A 31 -31.46 16.21 -31.89
C SER A 31 -32.10 17.24 -30.95
N SER A 32 -33.09 17.96 -31.47
CA SER A 32 -34.09 18.64 -30.64
C SER A 32 -34.86 17.60 -29.85
N ASP A 33 -35.05 17.87 -28.55
CA ASP A 33 -36.04 17.26 -27.67
C ASP A 33 -35.65 16.00 -26.87
N PHE A 34 -34.39 15.92 -26.42
CA PHE A 34 -34.13 15.20 -25.17
C PHE A 34 -33.33 16.11 -24.22
N GLU A 35 -34.04 17.07 -23.60
CA GLU A 35 -33.54 17.75 -22.41
C GLU A 35 -33.34 16.70 -21.31
N VAL A 36 -32.13 16.15 -21.21
CA VAL A 36 -31.74 15.36 -20.04
C VAL A 36 -31.89 16.30 -18.85
N PRO A 37 -32.82 16.04 -17.91
CA PRO A 37 -33.05 16.93 -16.80
C PRO A 37 -31.72 17.15 -16.09
N LEU A 38 -31.29 18.42 -16.01
CA LEU A 38 -30.13 18.82 -15.26
C LEU A 38 -30.35 18.31 -13.84
N HIS A 39 -29.66 17.23 -13.46
CA HIS A 39 -29.76 16.68 -12.14
C HIS A 39 -29.11 17.70 -11.20
N ILE A 40 -29.94 18.57 -10.61
CA ILE A 40 -29.51 19.56 -9.64
C ILE A 40 -29.02 18.77 -8.43
N GLU A 41 -27.72 18.55 -8.34
CA GLU A 41 -27.13 18.00 -7.12
C GLU A 41 -27.46 18.96 -5.97
N PRO A 42 -28.03 18.47 -4.86
CA PRO A 42 -28.39 19.31 -3.73
C PRO A 42 -27.12 19.98 -3.18
N ILE A 43 -27.07 21.31 -3.27
CA ILE A 43 -25.92 22.17 -2.88
C ILE A 43 -25.44 21.88 -1.45
N GLY A 44 -26.34 21.43 -0.56
CA GLY A 44 -26.00 21.04 0.81
C GLY A 44 -25.05 19.84 0.93
N HIS A 45 -25.09 18.89 0.00
CA HIS A 45 -24.32 17.65 0.11
C HIS A 45 -22.81 17.88 -0.03
N LYS A 46 -22.39 18.82 -0.89
CA LYS A 46 -20.96 19.15 -1.10
C LYS A 46 -20.32 19.78 0.14
N ALA A 47 -21.03 20.70 0.81
CA ALA A 47 -20.52 21.35 2.01
C ALA A 47 -20.36 20.37 3.19
N VAL A 48 -21.31 19.44 3.35
CA VAL A 48 -21.24 18.38 4.38
C VAL A 48 -20.07 17.44 4.11
N MET A 49 -19.92 16.97 2.87
CA MET A 49 -18.81 16.09 2.48
C MET A 49 -17.45 16.75 2.67
N GLN A 50 -17.32 18.04 2.37
CA GLN A 50 -16.08 18.78 2.59
C GLN A 50 -15.72 18.87 4.09
N LYS A 51 -16.71 19.14 4.96
CA LYS A 51 -16.49 19.17 6.42
C LYS A 51 -16.08 17.80 6.96
N LEU A 52 -16.73 16.73 6.49
CA LEU A 52 -16.39 15.36 6.89
C LEU A 52 -14.98 14.95 6.44
N SER A 53 -14.59 15.31 5.21
CA SER A 53 -13.21 15.10 4.74
C SER A 53 -12.20 15.80 5.64
N TRP A 54 -12.44 17.07 5.99
CA TRP A 54 -11.54 17.83 6.86
C TRP A 54 -11.40 17.21 8.26
N LEU A 55 -12.50 16.75 8.84
CA LEU A 55 -12.49 16.06 10.13
C LEU A 55 -11.73 14.73 10.06
N TYR A 56 -11.94 13.96 9.00
CA TYR A 56 -11.25 12.70 8.74
C TYR A 56 -9.73 12.92 8.64
N ASP A 57 -9.31 13.92 7.86
CA ASP A 57 -7.90 14.24 7.66
C ASP A 57 -7.23 14.72 8.96
N LEU A 58 -7.92 15.55 9.75
CA LEU A 58 -7.44 15.98 11.06
C LEU A 58 -7.31 14.80 12.03
N LEU A 59 -8.30 13.91 12.07
CA LEU A 59 -8.26 12.73 12.94
C LEU A 59 -7.11 11.79 12.55
N ASN A 60 -6.92 11.55 11.25
CA ASN A 60 -5.80 10.77 10.73
C ASN A 60 -4.46 11.38 11.12
N ALA A 61 -4.33 12.70 10.98
CA ALA A 61 -3.14 13.44 11.37
C ALA A 61 -2.83 13.24 12.85
N LEU A 62 -3.80 13.48 13.73
CA LEU A 62 -3.63 13.36 15.18
C LEU A 62 -3.27 11.94 15.60
N ILE A 63 -3.94 10.94 15.03
CA ILE A 63 -3.71 9.53 15.38
C ILE A 63 -2.35 9.06 14.87
N SER A 64 -1.91 9.50 13.69
CA SER A 64 -0.57 9.17 13.16
C SER A 64 0.54 9.77 14.05
N VAL A 65 0.36 10.99 14.56
CA VAL A 65 1.29 11.57 15.55
C VAL A 65 1.29 10.77 16.85
N ALA A 66 0.11 10.41 17.36
CA ALA A 66 -0.01 9.61 18.57
C ALA A 66 0.67 8.25 18.42
N ASP A 67 0.44 7.55 17.31
CA ASP A 67 1.03 6.25 16.96
C ASP A 67 2.56 6.32 16.95
N LEU A 68 3.12 7.32 16.26
CA LEU A 68 4.56 7.56 16.24
C LEU A 68 5.14 7.79 17.64
N ILE A 69 4.49 8.62 18.46
CA ILE A 69 4.95 8.92 19.82
C ILE A 69 4.93 7.64 20.67
N THR A 70 3.86 6.86 20.60
CA THR A 70 3.75 5.61 21.36
C THR A 70 4.77 4.58 20.89
N ASP A 71 5.01 4.46 19.59
CA ASP A 71 6.00 3.55 19.02
C ASP A 71 7.42 3.87 19.46
N VAL A 72 7.81 5.15 19.42
CA VAL A 72 9.12 5.61 19.90
C VAL A 72 9.23 5.36 21.41
N SER A 73 8.16 5.62 22.17
CA SER A 73 8.13 5.41 23.62
C SER A 73 8.31 3.94 24.01
N VAL A 74 7.61 3.03 23.32
CA VAL A 74 7.75 1.58 23.54
C VAL A 74 9.11 1.07 23.10
N THR A 75 9.65 1.58 21.98
CA THR A 75 11.01 1.27 21.52
C THR A 75 12.05 1.68 22.56
N TYR A 76 11.93 2.89 23.11
CA TYR A 76 12.77 3.36 24.21
C TYR A 76 12.61 2.49 25.47
N GLN A 77 11.39 2.06 25.78
CA GLN A 77 11.15 1.16 26.90
C GLN A 77 11.86 -0.19 26.72
N PHE A 78 11.91 -0.75 25.50
CA PHE A 78 12.69 -1.95 25.22
C PHE A 78 14.19 -1.74 25.47
N TYR A 79 14.72 -0.57 25.13
CA TYR A 79 16.11 -0.22 25.42
C TYR A 79 16.39 -0.15 26.93
N VAL A 80 15.58 0.62 27.67
CA VAL A 80 15.74 0.80 29.12
C VAL A 80 15.60 -0.52 29.88
N LYS A 81 14.69 -1.40 29.46
CA LYS A 81 14.49 -2.73 30.06
C LYS A 81 15.55 -3.76 29.63
N GLY A 82 16.55 -3.39 28.84
CA GLY A 82 17.60 -4.30 28.38
C GLY A 82 17.15 -5.33 27.31
N ARG A 83 15.98 -5.13 26.70
CA ARG A 83 15.39 -6.02 25.68
C ARG A 83 15.96 -5.74 24.30
N LYS A 84 17.26 -5.97 24.14
CA LYS A 84 18.04 -5.57 22.96
C LYS A 84 17.46 -6.07 21.64
N VAL A 85 16.96 -7.32 21.59
CA VAL A 85 16.38 -7.89 20.35
C VAL A 85 15.15 -7.11 19.90
N TYR A 86 14.18 -6.90 20.79
CA TYR A 86 12.96 -6.13 20.50
C TYR A 86 13.28 -4.66 20.18
N PHE A 87 14.24 -4.07 20.87
CA PHE A 87 14.72 -2.71 20.57
C PHE A 87 15.29 -2.60 19.15
N VAL A 88 16.15 -3.54 18.74
CA VAL A 88 16.76 -3.55 17.40
C VAL A 88 15.70 -3.78 16.32
N LEU A 89 14.77 -4.72 16.54
CA LEU A 89 13.68 -4.97 15.60
C LEU A 89 12.76 -3.74 15.44
N ALA A 90 12.32 -3.15 16.55
CA ALA A 90 11.47 -1.95 16.53
C ALA A 90 12.18 -0.76 15.87
N SER A 91 13.46 -0.54 16.18
CA SER A 91 14.27 0.51 15.55
C SER A 91 14.46 0.28 14.05
N THR A 92 14.58 -0.99 13.63
CA THR A 92 14.69 -1.36 12.22
C THR A 92 13.39 -1.07 11.48
N ILE A 93 12.23 -1.39 12.08
CA ILE A 93 10.91 -1.07 11.53
C ILE A 93 10.77 0.45 11.33
N LEU A 94 11.05 1.26 12.36
CA LEU A 94 10.98 2.73 12.29
C LEU A 94 11.91 3.29 11.20
N THR A 95 13.16 2.80 11.14
CA THR A 95 14.15 3.23 10.14
C THR A 95 13.73 2.85 8.72
N LEU A 96 13.19 1.64 8.53
CA LEU A 96 12.71 1.17 7.24
C LEU A 96 11.55 2.04 6.74
N THR A 97 10.60 2.38 7.62
CA THR A 97 9.49 3.28 7.29
C THR A 97 10.00 4.65 6.83
N HIS A 98 11.00 5.21 7.52
CA HIS A 98 11.61 6.49 7.13
C HIS A 98 12.25 6.44 5.74
N ILE A 99 12.94 5.35 5.41
CA ILE A 99 13.49 5.12 4.07
C ILE A 99 12.36 5.01 3.04
N CYS A 100 11.30 4.26 3.34
CA CYS A 100 10.14 4.10 2.46
C CYS A 100 9.46 5.45 2.17
N TYR A 101 9.31 6.33 3.16
CA TYR A 101 8.78 7.67 2.93
C TYR A 101 9.64 8.50 2.00
N ALA A 102 10.95 8.51 2.22
CA ALA A 102 11.86 9.28 1.37
C ALA A 102 11.87 8.75 -0.08
N VAL A 103 11.86 7.42 -0.25
CA VAL A 103 11.77 6.78 -1.58
C VAL A 103 10.44 7.12 -2.25
N ALA A 104 9.31 6.94 -1.55
CA ALA A 104 8.00 7.26 -2.09
C ALA A 104 7.90 8.75 -2.49
N PHE A 105 8.52 9.63 -1.71
CA PHE A 105 8.56 11.06 -2.00
C PHE A 105 9.32 11.30 -3.30
N ILE A 106 10.52 10.76 -3.46
CA ILE A 106 11.26 10.91 -4.72
C ILE A 106 10.51 10.32 -5.89
N LEU A 107 9.98 9.10 -5.78
CA LEU A 107 9.34 8.44 -6.92
C LEU A 107 8.19 9.29 -7.46
N ARG A 108 7.43 9.92 -6.56
CA ARG A 108 6.38 10.88 -6.93
C ARG A 108 6.96 12.13 -7.60
N TYR A 109 7.90 12.81 -6.93
CA TYR A 109 8.41 14.10 -7.41
C TYR A 109 9.35 14.02 -8.61
N ALA A 110 10.16 12.98 -8.71
CA ALA A 110 11.06 12.72 -9.82
C ALA A 110 10.28 12.49 -11.12
N ARG A 111 9.19 11.70 -11.04
CA ARG A 111 8.31 11.44 -12.19
C ARG A 111 7.67 12.73 -12.69
N ASP A 112 7.22 13.59 -11.78
CA ASP A 112 6.63 14.88 -12.13
C ASP A 112 7.67 15.85 -12.73
N ALA A 113 8.89 15.89 -12.18
CA ALA A 113 9.98 16.70 -12.71
C ALA A 113 10.39 16.26 -14.13
N GLU A 114 10.41 14.96 -14.42
CA GLU A 114 10.71 14.43 -15.74
C GLU A 114 9.64 14.82 -16.77
N ARG A 115 8.35 14.67 -16.43
CA ARG A 115 7.21 15.06 -17.27
C ARG A 115 7.22 16.54 -17.66
N ARG A 116 7.63 17.43 -16.75
CA ARG A 116 7.79 18.86 -17.10
C ARG A 116 8.95 19.09 -18.04
N GLY A 117 10.07 18.43 -17.79
CA GLY A 117 11.25 18.52 -18.64
C GLY A 117 10.95 18.16 -20.09
N THR A 118 10.13 17.15 -20.35
CA THR A 118 9.68 16.79 -21.70
C THR A 118 8.76 17.84 -22.32
N ARG A 119 7.78 18.39 -21.58
CA ARG A 119 6.85 19.40 -22.10
C ARG A 119 7.50 20.75 -22.39
N GLU A 120 8.35 21.24 -21.49
CA GLU A 120 9.10 22.47 -21.75
C GLU A 120 10.01 22.31 -22.96
N ARG A 121 10.60 21.11 -23.15
CA ARG A 121 11.35 20.79 -24.35
C ARG A 121 10.47 20.72 -25.58
N GLU A 122 9.24 20.27 -25.48
CA GLU A 122 8.30 20.24 -26.60
C GLU A 122 7.92 21.67 -27.00
N LYS A 123 7.55 22.52 -26.03
CA LYS A 123 7.33 23.96 -26.25
C LYS A 123 8.56 24.66 -26.81
N LYS A 124 9.76 24.35 -26.28
CA LYS A 124 11.02 24.93 -26.75
C LYS A 124 11.50 24.33 -28.07
N ARG A 125 11.20 23.08 -28.42
CA ARG A 125 11.53 22.51 -29.75
C ARG A 125 10.73 23.20 -30.85
N VAL A 126 9.54 23.68 -30.53
CA VAL A 126 8.77 24.54 -31.43
C VAL A 126 9.47 25.90 -31.62
N SER A 127 10.29 26.36 -30.67
CA SER A 127 10.98 27.66 -30.73
C SER A 127 12.48 27.63 -31.07
N GLU A 128 13.23 26.57 -30.73
CA GLU A 128 14.69 26.51 -30.79
C GLU A 128 15.18 25.08 -31.14
N MET A 129 15.90 24.94 -32.25
CA MET A 129 16.21 23.66 -32.89
C MET A 129 17.52 23.00 -32.44
N THR A 130 18.01 23.25 -31.21
CA THR A 130 19.29 22.68 -30.74
C THR A 130 19.15 21.83 -29.46
N PRO A 131 19.47 20.53 -29.49
CA PRO A 131 19.35 19.65 -28.32
C PRO A 131 20.54 19.82 -27.37
N LYS A 132 20.31 20.39 -26.17
CA LYS A 132 21.30 20.35 -25.07
C LYS A 132 21.26 19.00 -24.34
N LYS A 133 22.42 18.33 -24.27
CA LYS A 133 22.63 17.08 -23.52
C LYS A 133 22.53 17.36 -22.01
N LYS A 134 21.49 16.86 -21.33
CA LYS A 134 21.38 16.99 -19.85
C LYS A 134 22.29 15.98 -19.16
N ASN A 135 23.03 16.44 -18.14
CA ASN A 135 23.79 15.57 -17.25
C ASN A 135 22.85 14.88 -16.24
N LYS A 136 22.50 13.61 -16.52
CA LYS A 136 21.68 12.76 -15.63
C LYS A 136 22.28 12.60 -14.23
N ALA A 137 23.61 12.54 -14.13
CA ALA A 137 24.33 12.39 -12.86
C ALA A 137 24.02 13.53 -11.86
N LYS A 138 23.94 14.78 -12.33
CA LYS A 138 23.62 15.92 -11.45
C LYS A 138 22.22 15.82 -10.85
N THR A 139 21.25 15.34 -11.62
CA THR A 139 19.88 15.11 -11.12
C THR A 139 19.85 14.01 -10.06
N PHE A 140 20.58 12.91 -10.28
CA PHE A 140 20.66 11.81 -9.32
C PHE A 140 21.34 12.23 -8.00
N CYS A 141 22.48 12.92 -8.05
CA CYS A 141 23.16 13.40 -6.84
C CYS A 141 22.27 14.38 -6.05
N PHE A 142 21.53 15.26 -6.73
CA PHE A 142 20.60 16.17 -6.09
C PHE A 142 19.42 15.43 -5.42
N GLN A 143 18.89 14.40 -6.07
CA GLN A 143 17.85 13.54 -5.48
C GLN A 143 18.36 12.82 -4.23
N LEU A 144 19.55 12.22 -4.28
CA LEU A 144 20.14 11.55 -3.12
C LEU A 144 20.39 12.54 -1.96
N PHE A 145 20.89 13.74 -2.26
CA PHE A 145 21.05 14.79 -1.26
C PHE A 145 19.71 15.18 -0.62
N LEU A 146 18.63 15.29 -1.40
CA LEU A 146 17.28 15.53 -0.87
C LEU A 146 16.80 14.39 0.03
N ILE A 147 17.05 13.11 -0.29
CA ILE A 147 16.72 11.98 0.61
C ILE A 147 17.37 12.18 1.96
N LEU A 148 18.69 12.34 1.95
CA LEU A 148 19.49 12.39 3.17
C LEU A 148 19.10 13.60 4.02
N SER A 149 18.73 14.71 3.36
CA SER A 149 18.25 15.92 4.04
C SER A 149 16.84 15.79 4.60
N LEU A 150 15.96 15.01 3.96
CA LEU A 150 14.57 14.79 4.38
C LEU A 150 14.42 13.67 5.41
N LEU A 151 15.39 12.75 5.50
CA LEU A 151 15.35 11.61 6.41
C LEU A 151 15.11 11.96 7.89
N PRO A 152 15.71 13.03 8.50
CA PRO A 152 15.37 13.40 9.88
C PRO A 152 13.94 13.97 10.03
N PHE A 153 13.34 14.41 8.93
CA PHE A 153 11.97 14.93 8.87
C PHE A 153 10.99 13.92 8.27
N SER A 154 11.40 12.66 8.10
CA SER A 154 10.56 11.64 7.49
C SER A 154 9.21 11.43 8.17
N PRO A 155 9.04 11.56 9.50
CA PRO A 155 7.71 11.45 10.10
C PRO A 155 6.75 12.56 9.67
N LEU A 156 7.27 13.68 9.14
CA LEU A 156 6.46 14.78 8.61
C LEU A 156 6.13 14.61 7.12
N ILE A 157 6.75 13.64 6.43
CA ILE A 157 6.53 13.41 4.99
C ILE A 157 5.08 13.00 4.68
N PRO A 158 4.38 12.16 5.47
CA PRO A 158 2.95 11.88 5.25
C PRO A 158 2.09 13.15 5.21
N PHE A 159 2.33 14.08 6.14
CA PHE A 159 1.66 15.38 6.17
C PHE A 159 2.04 16.24 4.98
N ALA A 160 3.31 16.22 4.58
CA ALA A 160 3.76 16.89 3.37
C ALA A 160 2.98 16.36 2.15
N PHE A 161 2.90 15.04 1.94
CA PHE A 161 2.13 14.45 0.84
C PHE A 161 0.67 14.89 0.86
N TYR A 162 0.06 14.88 2.04
CA TYR A 162 -1.31 15.34 2.22
C TYR A 162 -1.45 16.82 1.81
N TRP A 163 -0.65 17.73 2.37
CA TRP A 163 -0.70 19.16 2.02
C TRP A 163 -0.40 19.43 0.55
N PHE A 164 0.52 18.68 -0.04
CA PHE A 164 0.83 18.79 -1.47
C PHE A 164 -0.32 18.32 -2.37
N SER A 165 -1.20 17.45 -1.87
CA SER A 165 -2.38 17.00 -2.60
C SER A 165 -3.52 18.03 -2.58
N VAL A 166 -3.57 18.91 -1.57
CA VAL A 166 -4.56 19.98 -1.41
C VAL A 166 -4.13 21.21 -2.23
N SER A 167 -4.45 21.20 -3.52
CA SER A 167 -3.83 22.08 -4.53
C SER A 167 -4.25 23.55 -4.53
N LYS A 168 -4.98 24.04 -3.52
CA LYS A 168 -5.40 25.45 -3.46
C LYS A 168 -4.75 26.24 -2.32
N ASP A 169 -3.93 25.56 -1.51
CA ASP A 169 -3.37 26.21 -0.34
C ASP A 169 -2.12 27.02 -0.70
N SER A 170 -1.97 28.15 -0.02
CA SER A 170 -0.80 29.05 -0.11
C SER A 170 0.52 28.29 0.11
N VAL A 171 0.50 27.25 0.94
CA VAL A 171 1.64 26.37 1.22
C VAL A 171 2.12 25.63 -0.02
N SER A 172 1.19 25.06 -0.81
CA SER A 172 1.53 24.36 -2.05
C SER A 172 2.18 25.32 -3.06
N THR A 173 1.66 26.55 -3.13
CA THR A 173 2.20 27.61 -4.00
C THR A 173 3.57 28.07 -3.52
N PHE A 174 3.77 28.22 -2.21
CA PHE A 174 5.06 28.56 -1.62
C PHE A 174 6.11 27.49 -1.90
N LEU A 175 5.80 26.22 -1.65
CA LEU A 175 6.71 25.09 -1.90
C LEU A 175 7.05 24.97 -3.39
N TYR A 176 6.08 25.23 -4.26
CA TYR A 176 6.32 25.33 -5.69
C TYR A 176 7.28 26.47 -6.06
N GLN A 177 7.06 27.68 -5.53
CA GLN A 177 7.89 28.84 -5.84
C GLN A 177 9.32 28.69 -5.31
N LYS A 178 9.50 28.12 -4.11
CA LYS A 178 10.81 28.00 -3.44
C LYS A 178 11.61 26.78 -3.86
N PHE A 179 10.96 25.63 -4.03
CA PHE A 179 11.64 24.34 -4.25
C PHE A 179 11.37 23.73 -5.62
N HIS A 180 10.51 24.35 -6.44
CA HIS A 180 10.06 23.82 -7.73
C HIS A 180 9.38 22.44 -7.65
N LEU A 181 9.05 21.99 -6.44
CA LEU A 181 8.26 20.80 -6.15
C LEU A 181 6.81 21.11 -6.52
N PHE A 182 6.27 20.43 -7.51
CA PHE A 182 4.86 20.57 -7.87
C PHE A 182 4.33 19.24 -8.36
N VAL A 183 3.15 18.91 -7.87
CA VAL A 183 2.45 17.70 -8.26
C VAL A 183 1.60 18.08 -9.46
N ASP A 184 1.91 17.53 -10.65
CA ASP A 184 1.18 17.90 -11.86
C ASP A 184 -0.21 17.28 -11.83
N ARG A 185 -1.20 18.06 -11.39
CA ARG A 185 -2.63 17.67 -11.33
C ARG A 185 -3.29 17.46 -12.71
N ARG A 186 -2.51 17.53 -13.80
CA ARG A 186 -3.02 17.58 -15.17
C ARG A 186 -3.57 16.26 -15.71
N ASP A 187 -3.46 15.15 -14.98
CA ASP A 187 -4.23 13.96 -15.33
C ASP A 187 -5.75 14.24 -15.23
N ASP A 188 -6.18 15.31 -14.54
CA ASP A 188 -7.57 15.81 -14.55
C ASP A 188 -8.14 16.06 -15.96
N THR A 189 -7.29 16.39 -16.94
CA THR A 189 -7.72 16.60 -18.35
C THR A 189 -7.76 15.31 -19.17
N TYR A 190 -7.17 14.22 -18.71
CA TYR A 190 -7.30 12.91 -19.39
C TYR A 190 -8.62 12.21 -19.00
N TRP A 191 -9.13 12.52 -17.79
CA TRP A 191 -10.39 11.99 -17.27
C TRP A 191 -11.62 12.84 -17.65
N THR A 192 -11.51 13.79 -18.59
CA THR A 192 -12.66 14.56 -19.09
C THR A 192 -13.45 13.85 -20.19
N ASP A 193 -13.00 12.69 -20.66
CA ASP A 193 -13.86 11.84 -21.50
C ASP A 193 -14.98 11.27 -20.61
N ASN A 194 -16.21 11.65 -20.93
CA ASN A 194 -17.47 11.57 -20.16
C ASN A 194 -17.90 10.19 -19.61
N THR A 195 -17.05 9.16 -19.61
CA THR A 195 -17.44 7.77 -19.32
C THR A 195 -16.74 7.13 -18.12
N THR A 196 -15.70 7.75 -17.54
CA THR A 196 -15.04 7.17 -16.36
C THR A 196 -15.77 7.54 -15.07
N ASP A 197 -16.19 6.50 -14.33
CA ASP A 197 -16.88 6.60 -13.02
C ASP A 197 -16.19 7.62 -12.09
N THR A 198 -16.94 8.65 -11.70
CA THR A 198 -16.54 9.71 -10.76
C THR A 198 -15.91 9.14 -9.47
N TRP A 199 -16.37 7.96 -9.06
CA TRP A 199 -15.89 7.23 -7.88
C TRP A 199 -14.49 6.64 -8.05
N VAL A 200 -14.15 6.10 -9.23
CA VAL A 200 -12.82 5.53 -9.50
C VAL A 200 -11.78 6.65 -9.44
N ARG A 201 -12.11 7.81 -10.02
CA ARG A 201 -11.26 9.00 -9.95
C ARG A 201 -11.08 9.47 -8.51
N TRP A 202 -12.17 9.64 -7.76
CA TRP A 202 -12.10 10.03 -6.36
C TRP A 202 -11.25 9.04 -5.53
N GLY A 203 -11.39 7.73 -5.79
CA GLY A 203 -10.61 6.71 -5.10
C GLY A 203 -9.12 6.77 -5.43
N ALA A 204 -8.76 6.94 -6.69
CA ALA A 204 -7.37 7.11 -7.10
C ALA A 204 -6.74 8.38 -6.49
N GLU A 205 -7.46 9.50 -6.51
CA GLU A 205 -7.03 10.75 -5.88
C GLU A 205 -6.85 10.58 -4.37
N THR A 206 -7.77 9.87 -3.70
CA THR A 206 -7.73 9.61 -2.25
C THR A 206 -6.59 8.67 -1.86
N ILE A 207 -6.31 7.62 -2.63
CA ILE A 207 -5.14 6.77 -2.40
C ILE A 207 -3.85 7.57 -2.58
N LEU A 208 -3.77 8.40 -3.62
CA LEU A 208 -2.58 9.20 -3.89
C LEU A 208 -2.36 10.31 -2.85
N SER A 209 -3.42 10.92 -2.32
CA SER A 209 -3.30 11.91 -1.23
C SER A 209 -2.88 11.25 0.08
N ASN A 210 -3.38 10.04 0.36
CA ASN A 210 -3.11 9.30 1.60
C ASN A 210 -1.95 8.29 1.49
N MET A 211 -1.20 8.29 0.39
CA MET A 211 -0.12 7.32 0.14
C MET A 211 0.91 7.27 1.27
N GLY A 212 1.23 8.42 1.87
CA GLY A 212 2.12 8.49 3.05
C GLY A 212 1.54 7.71 4.24
N PHE A 213 0.28 7.96 4.60
CA PHE A 213 -0.39 7.24 5.69
C PHE A 213 -0.57 5.75 5.40
N ILE A 214 -0.75 5.36 4.14
CA ILE A 214 -0.80 3.95 3.73
C ILE A 214 0.56 3.26 3.97
N ILE A 215 1.66 3.89 3.55
CA ILE A 215 3.01 3.36 3.78
C ILE A 215 3.28 3.24 5.28
N GLU A 216 2.84 4.22 6.08
CA GLU A 216 2.91 4.19 7.54
C GLU A 216 2.22 2.95 8.11
N ALA A 217 0.94 2.74 7.77
CA ALA A 217 0.17 1.62 8.30
C ALA A 217 0.80 0.28 7.94
N MET A 218 1.27 0.12 6.70
CA MET A 218 1.79 -1.15 6.19
C MET A 218 3.20 -1.48 6.68
N ILE A 219 4.10 -0.49 6.68
CA ILE A 219 5.52 -0.72 6.99
C ILE A 219 5.83 -0.48 8.48
N GLN A 220 5.11 0.43 9.13
CA GLN A 220 5.30 0.76 10.55
C GLN A 220 4.23 0.13 11.44
N SER A 221 2.99 0.62 11.37
CA SER A 221 2.00 0.38 12.43
C SER A 221 1.67 -1.11 12.59
N ILE A 222 1.52 -1.86 11.49
CA ILE A 222 1.24 -3.30 11.55
C ILE A 222 2.43 -4.09 12.13
N PRO A 223 3.66 -4.05 11.54
CA PRO A 223 4.79 -4.79 12.09
C PRO A 223 5.13 -4.42 13.54
N GLN A 224 5.02 -3.13 13.88
CA GLN A 224 5.32 -2.62 15.20
C GLN A 224 4.29 -3.09 16.23
N ALA A 225 2.99 -3.04 15.93
CA ALA A 225 1.96 -3.56 16.83
C ALA A 225 2.09 -5.09 17.04
N ILE A 226 2.43 -5.84 15.99
CA ILE A 226 2.70 -7.28 16.08
C ILE A 226 3.88 -7.53 17.02
N LEU A 227 5.00 -6.82 16.82
CA LEU A 227 6.19 -6.94 17.66
C LEU A 227 5.90 -6.62 19.13
N GLN A 228 5.11 -5.58 19.39
CA GLN A 228 4.70 -5.19 20.73
C GLN A 228 3.80 -6.26 21.39
N SER A 229 2.86 -6.82 20.63
CA SER A 229 1.99 -7.89 21.12
C SER A 229 2.78 -9.15 21.50
N ILE A 230 3.74 -9.54 20.64
CA ILE A 230 4.67 -10.64 20.94
C ILE A 230 5.49 -10.32 22.19
N ALA A 231 6.00 -9.09 22.33
CA ALA A 231 6.78 -8.70 23.51
C ALA A 231 5.96 -8.76 24.81
N ILE A 232 4.68 -8.31 24.79
CA ILE A 232 3.80 -8.41 25.96
C ILE A 232 3.60 -9.87 26.37
N CYS A 233 3.32 -10.74 25.41
CA CYS A 233 3.13 -12.17 25.66
C CYS A 233 4.42 -12.82 26.19
N HIS A 234 5.55 -12.50 25.56
CA HIS A 234 6.85 -13.10 25.89
C HIS A 234 7.38 -12.70 27.28
N TYR A 235 7.15 -11.46 27.71
CA TYR A 235 7.63 -10.98 29.01
C TYR A 235 6.55 -10.98 30.10
N HIS A 236 5.35 -11.49 29.80
CA HIS A 236 4.21 -11.50 30.73
C HIS A 236 3.87 -10.14 31.34
N GLU A 237 4.12 -9.06 30.60
CA GLU A 237 3.88 -7.70 31.09
C GLU A 237 2.48 -7.22 30.75
N THR A 238 1.46 -7.97 31.16
CA THR A 238 0.04 -7.59 30.97
C THR A 238 -0.30 -6.27 31.66
N ASN A 239 0.48 -5.87 32.67
CA ASN A 239 0.31 -4.61 33.40
C ASN A 239 0.98 -3.40 32.70
N ASN A 240 1.66 -3.61 31.56
CA ASN A 240 2.32 -2.51 30.84
C ASN A 240 1.30 -1.73 30.01
N LEU A 241 0.58 -0.82 30.68
CA LEU A 241 -0.46 0.02 30.09
C LEU A 241 0.04 0.76 28.83
N LEU A 242 1.29 1.23 28.82
CA LEU A 242 1.88 1.93 27.67
C LEU A 242 1.87 1.05 26.41
N ALA A 243 2.24 -0.22 26.53
CA ALA A 243 2.28 -1.13 25.39
C ALA A 243 0.86 -1.49 24.92
N ILE A 244 -0.10 -1.64 25.83
CA ILE A 244 -1.52 -1.88 25.49
C ILE A 244 -2.12 -0.65 24.80
N CYS A 245 -1.88 0.55 25.34
CA CYS A 245 -2.30 1.80 24.72
C CYS A 245 -1.66 1.98 23.34
N SER A 246 -0.37 1.66 23.19
CA SER A 246 0.32 1.70 21.88
C SER A 246 -0.38 0.77 20.88
N ILE A 247 -0.62 -0.50 21.24
CA ILE A 247 -1.33 -1.45 20.37
C ILE A 247 -2.73 -0.94 20.01
N ALA A 248 -3.47 -0.39 20.97
CA ALA A 248 -4.82 0.15 20.73
C ALA A 248 -4.81 1.37 19.81
N VAL A 249 -3.82 2.27 19.96
CA VAL A 249 -3.60 3.43 19.09
C VAL A 249 -3.22 2.98 17.68
N SER A 250 -2.27 2.04 17.54
CA SER A 250 -1.88 1.50 16.24
C SER A 250 -3.05 0.81 15.53
N LEU A 251 -3.85 0.02 16.26
CA LEU A 251 -5.06 -0.61 15.73
C LEU A 251 -6.11 0.40 15.27
N SER A 252 -6.34 1.45 16.08
CA SER A 252 -7.24 2.54 15.73
C SER A 252 -6.71 3.29 14.50
N SER A 253 -5.40 3.51 14.42
CA SER A 253 -4.75 4.12 13.27
C SER A 253 -4.94 3.30 11.99
N ILE A 254 -4.70 1.98 12.06
CA ILE A 254 -4.89 1.08 10.92
C ILE A 254 -6.36 1.07 10.50
N GLY A 255 -7.27 1.01 11.47
CA GLY A 255 -8.72 1.04 11.22
C GLY A 255 -9.16 2.32 10.50
N ILE A 256 -8.73 3.50 10.94
CA ILE A 256 -9.18 4.75 10.30
C ILE A 256 -8.51 4.94 8.94
N LYS A 257 -7.23 4.55 8.79
CA LYS A 257 -6.52 4.59 7.50
C LYS A 257 -7.12 3.59 6.49
N SER A 258 -7.70 2.48 6.95
CA SER A 258 -8.30 1.49 6.06
C SER A 258 -9.61 1.90 5.43
N LEU A 259 -10.28 2.94 5.96
CA LEU A 259 -11.44 3.54 5.30
C LEU A 259 -11.14 3.93 3.85
N VAL A 260 -9.89 4.34 3.55
CA VAL A 260 -9.44 4.65 2.18
C VAL A 260 -9.53 3.44 1.25
N PHE A 261 -9.34 2.21 1.73
CA PHE A 261 -9.39 1.00 0.91
C PHE A 261 -10.82 0.49 0.69
N THR A 262 -11.77 0.95 1.48
CA THR A 262 -13.15 0.45 1.45
C THR A 262 -13.96 1.17 0.37
N PHE A 263 -13.68 0.85 -0.88
CA PHE A 263 -14.47 1.36 -2.00
C PHE A 263 -15.80 0.60 -2.14
N GLY A 264 -16.88 1.34 -2.35
CA GLY A 264 -18.23 0.82 -2.53
C GLY A 264 -19.21 1.91 -2.96
N ILE A 265 -20.20 1.52 -3.77
CA ILE A 265 -21.27 2.40 -4.28
C ILE A 265 -22.14 2.89 -3.10
N ASP A 266 -22.49 1.98 -2.19
CA ASP A 266 -23.31 2.29 -1.02
C ASP A 266 -22.50 2.49 0.26
N CYS A 267 -22.94 3.45 1.09
CA CYS A 267 -22.34 3.73 2.40
C CYS A 267 -22.39 2.52 3.33
N THR A 268 -23.50 1.75 3.30
CA THR A 268 -23.68 0.54 4.13
C THR A 268 -22.67 -0.55 3.75
N THR A 269 -22.52 -0.83 2.45
CA THR A 269 -21.57 -1.83 1.95
C THR A 269 -20.14 -1.43 2.28
N ARG A 270 -19.82 -0.13 2.19
CA ARG A 270 -18.53 0.43 2.60
C ARG A 270 -18.27 0.23 4.09
N LEU A 271 -19.21 0.61 4.94
CA LEU A 271 -19.10 0.45 6.39
C LEU A 271 -18.96 -1.02 6.78
N LEU A 272 -19.72 -1.92 6.15
CA LEU A 272 -19.63 -3.36 6.42
C LEU A 272 -18.25 -3.91 6.04
N LYS A 273 -17.74 -3.59 4.84
CA LYS A 273 -16.38 -3.98 4.41
C LYS A 273 -15.33 -3.45 5.38
N TRP A 274 -15.49 -2.22 5.85
CA TRP A 274 -14.60 -1.60 6.83
C TRP A 274 -14.63 -2.33 8.18
N ILE A 275 -15.81 -2.63 8.72
CA ILE A 275 -15.95 -3.37 9.98
C ILE A 275 -15.33 -4.76 9.85
N CYS A 276 -15.57 -5.48 8.75
CA CYS A 276 -14.94 -6.78 8.50
C CYS A 276 -13.42 -6.66 8.48
N PHE A 277 -12.88 -5.67 7.77
CA PHE A 277 -11.44 -5.42 7.74
C PHE A 277 -10.89 -5.16 9.14
N VAL A 278 -11.53 -4.28 9.93
CA VAL A 278 -11.13 -4.00 11.32
C VAL A 278 -11.20 -5.26 12.18
N ALA A 279 -12.26 -6.06 12.06
CA ALA A 279 -12.42 -7.32 12.78
C ALA A 279 -11.31 -8.32 12.45
N ASP A 280 -10.89 -8.42 11.19
CA ASP A 280 -9.76 -9.27 10.77
C ASP A 280 -8.45 -8.82 11.44
N PHE A 281 -8.22 -7.51 11.57
CA PHE A 281 -7.07 -7.01 12.33
C PHE A 281 -7.13 -7.42 13.79
N PHE A 282 -8.25 -7.21 14.49
CA PHE A 282 -8.40 -7.68 15.87
C PHE A 282 -8.21 -9.19 16.00
N GLY A 283 -8.74 -9.97 15.04
CA GLY A 283 -8.55 -11.41 14.95
C GLY A 283 -7.08 -11.82 14.80
N LEU A 284 -6.29 -11.06 14.03
CA LEU A 284 -4.84 -11.26 13.91
C LEU A 284 -4.13 -11.08 15.27
N PHE A 285 -4.44 -10.02 16.02
CA PHE A 285 -3.84 -9.81 17.35
C PHE A 285 -4.30 -10.84 18.37
N ALA A 286 -5.56 -11.25 18.36
CA ALA A 286 -6.05 -12.34 19.19
C ALA A 286 -5.32 -13.66 18.87
N SER A 287 -5.11 -13.94 17.59
CA SER A 287 -4.36 -15.12 17.13
C SER A 287 -2.91 -15.07 17.63
N ILE A 288 -2.23 -13.93 17.50
CA ILE A 288 -0.87 -13.74 18.04
C ILE A 288 -0.85 -13.96 19.55
N GLY A 289 -1.81 -13.38 20.27
CA GLY A 289 -1.99 -13.58 21.69
C GLY A 289 -2.07 -15.06 22.06
N TRP A 290 -2.88 -15.85 21.34
CA TRP A 290 -2.97 -17.29 21.55
C TRP A 290 -1.71 -18.06 21.13
N CYS A 291 -1.04 -17.65 20.06
CA CYS A 291 0.17 -18.31 19.58
C CYS A 291 1.31 -18.22 20.61
N PHE A 292 1.45 -17.07 21.24
CA PHE A 292 2.53 -16.76 22.18
C PHE A 292 2.09 -16.73 23.65
N TRP A 293 0.85 -17.16 23.94
CA TRP A 293 0.39 -17.30 25.32
C TRP A 293 1.19 -18.39 26.01
N TYR A 294 1.91 -18.03 27.07
CA TYR A 294 2.67 -18.99 27.86
C TYR A 294 2.02 -19.15 29.23
N ASP A 295 1.84 -20.40 29.66
CA ASP A 295 1.26 -20.74 30.96
C ASP A 295 2.38 -20.87 32.01
N PRO A 296 2.51 -19.90 32.94
CA PRO A 296 3.55 -19.93 33.96
C PRO A 296 3.41 -21.09 34.95
N SER A 297 2.24 -21.74 35.02
CA SER A 297 2.06 -22.91 35.88
C SER A 297 2.82 -24.14 35.39
N ALA A 298 3.16 -24.21 34.09
CA ALA A 298 3.92 -25.32 33.51
C ALA A 298 5.35 -25.42 34.08
N ASP A 299 6.02 -24.29 34.30
CA ASP A 299 7.38 -24.25 34.84
C ASP A 299 7.45 -24.69 36.32
N TYR A 300 6.38 -24.45 37.09
CA TYR A 300 6.35 -24.80 38.51
C TYR A 300 6.46 -26.31 38.73
N TRP A 301 5.92 -27.12 37.82
CA TRP A 301 5.97 -28.58 37.90
C TRP A 301 7.33 -29.17 37.46
N GLN A 302 8.10 -28.46 36.63
CA GLN A 302 9.39 -28.95 36.14
C GLN A 302 10.59 -28.60 37.04
N GLY A 303 10.46 -27.56 37.86
CA GLY A 303 11.54 -27.10 38.74
C GLY A 303 11.93 -28.07 39.86
N SER A 304 11.11 -29.07 40.21
CA SER A 304 11.40 -29.96 41.35
C SER A 304 12.19 -31.23 41.00
N LEU A 305 12.35 -31.58 39.72
CA LEU A 305 12.82 -32.92 39.32
C LEU A 305 14.11 -32.96 38.49
N ILE A 306 14.64 -31.84 37.99
CA ILE A 306 15.73 -31.86 37.00
C ILE A 306 16.98 -31.14 37.49
N SER A 307 18.12 -31.84 37.43
CA SER A 307 19.44 -31.35 37.85
C SER A 307 19.95 -30.18 36.98
N SER A 308 20.66 -29.24 37.61
CA SER A 308 21.01 -27.91 37.07
C SER A 308 21.81 -27.86 35.75
N SER A 309 22.46 -28.95 35.32
CA SER A 309 23.26 -28.97 34.10
C SER A 309 22.48 -29.38 32.84
N GLU A 310 21.51 -30.28 32.96
CA GLU A 310 20.64 -30.68 31.83
C GLU A 310 19.63 -29.59 31.47
N TYR A 311 19.29 -28.76 32.46
CA TYR A 311 18.35 -27.65 32.29
C TYR A 311 18.81 -26.62 31.25
N ARG A 312 20.12 -26.47 31.01
CA ARG A 312 20.65 -25.48 30.05
C ARG A 312 20.44 -25.88 28.59
N TRP A 313 20.63 -27.16 28.27
CA TRP A 313 20.43 -27.69 26.91
C TRP A 313 18.96 -27.91 26.62
N TRP A 314 18.22 -28.44 27.61
CA TRP A 314 16.77 -28.56 27.51
C TRP A 314 16.11 -27.20 27.29
N ARG A 315 16.53 -26.15 28.01
CA ARG A 315 16.03 -24.78 27.81
C ARG A 315 16.32 -24.24 26.41
N LEU A 316 17.43 -24.60 25.75
CA LEU A 316 17.77 -24.12 24.40
C LEU A 316 16.98 -24.85 23.30
N GLU A 317 16.80 -26.16 23.45
CA GLU A 317 16.01 -26.97 22.53
C GLU A 317 14.50 -26.70 22.72
N HIS A 318 14.05 -26.50 23.96
CA HIS A 318 12.73 -25.95 24.26
C HIS A 318 12.62 -24.49 23.81
N TRP A 319 13.64 -23.64 23.87
CA TRP A 319 13.51 -22.26 23.36
C TRP A 319 13.09 -22.21 21.88
N LEU A 320 13.54 -23.19 21.09
CA LEU A 320 13.15 -23.38 19.69
C LEU A 320 11.78 -24.08 19.53
N HIS A 321 11.28 -24.80 20.54
CA HIS A 321 10.07 -25.64 20.45
C HIS A 321 8.94 -25.33 21.47
N SER A 322 9.12 -24.50 22.49
CA SER A 322 8.27 -24.48 23.70
C SER A 322 7.50 -23.19 23.96
N ASN A 323 7.85 -22.09 23.29
CA ASN A 323 7.15 -20.81 23.51
C ASN A 323 5.99 -20.58 22.54
N VAL A 324 5.75 -21.54 21.65
CA VAL A 324 4.62 -21.52 20.74
C VAL A 324 3.64 -22.57 21.23
N THR A 325 2.42 -22.16 21.53
CA THR A 325 1.36 -23.10 21.94
C THR A 325 1.08 -24.10 20.81
N TRP A 326 0.46 -25.24 21.10
CA TRP A 326 0.02 -26.15 20.03
C TRP A 326 -0.90 -25.43 19.02
N PHE A 327 -1.75 -24.53 19.50
CA PHE A 327 -2.52 -23.63 18.64
C PHE A 327 -1.64 -22.70 17.80
N GLY A 328 -0.56 -22.18 18.37
CA GLY A 328 0.43 -21.40 17.64
C GLY A 328 1.13 -22.20 16.54
N TYR A 329 1.46 -23.48 16.79
CA TYR A 329 2.00 -24.36 15.75
C TYR A 329 1.00 -24.61 14.63
N LEU A 330 -0.26 -24.92 14.98
CA LEU A 330 -1.32 -25.07 13.98
C LEU A 330 -1.53 -23.80 13.17
N TYR A 331 -1.49 -22.63 13.82
CA TYR A 331 -1.57 -21.34 13.15
C TYR A 331 -0.36 -21.06 12.25
N LEU A 332 0.86 -21.33 12.71
CA LEU A 332 2.07 -21.19 11.88
C LEU A 332 2.03 -22.13 10.68
N TYR A 333 1.63 -23.38 10.86
CA TYR A 333 1.42 -24.30 9.75
C TYR A 333 0.35 -23.80 8.80
N LYS A 334 -0.77 -23.28 9.32
CA LYS A 334 -1.79 -22.61 8.49
C LYS A 334 -1.13 -21.48 7.70
N VAL A 335 -0.46 -20.52 8.33
CA VAL A 335 0.18 -19.38 7.64
C VAL A 335 1.17 -19.86 6.57
N VAL A 336 2.05 -20.80 6.90
CA VAL A 336 3.10 -21.30 6.00
C VAL A 336 2.51 -22.07 4.80
N PHE A 337 1.48 -22.89 5.00
CA PHE A 337 0.91 -23.72 3.93
C PHE A 337 -0.25 -23.05 3.18
N THR A 338 -0.91 -22.05 3.77
CA THR A 338 -2.08 -21.39 3.16
C THR A 338 -1.75 -19.95 2.75
N THR A 339 -1.35 -19.12 3.72
CA THR A 339 -1.18 -17.68 3.51
C THR A 339 0.09 -17.35 2.73
N CYS A 340 1.22 -18.00 3.01
CA CYS A 340 2.49 -17.76 2.32
C CYS A 340 2.40 -18.08 0.82
N PRO A 341 1.85 -19.23 0.38
CA PRO A 341 1.65 -19.50 -1.04
C PRO A 341 0.70 -18.49 -1.67
N LEU A 342 -0.42 -18.15 -1.03
CA LEU A 342 -1.36 -17.16 -1.56
C LEU A 342 -0.73 -15.77 -1.70
N ALA A 343 0.05 -15.33 -0.71
CA ALA A 343 0.76 -14.07 -0.72
C ALA A 343 1.85 -14.07 -1.80
N LEU A 344 2.60 -15.17 -1.95
CA LEU A 344 3.59 -15.33 -3.02
C LEU A 344 2.93 -15.25 -4.40
N LEU A 345 1.82 -15.97 -4.60
CA LEU A 345 1.06 -15.95 -5.86
C LEU A 345 0.51 -14.56 -6.15
N SER A 346 0.01 -13.86 -5.14
CA SER A 346 -0.46 -12.48 -5.25
C SER A 346 0.68 -11.51 -5.60
N ALA A 347 1.84 -11.65 -4.95
CA ALA A 347 3.04 -10.86 -5.23
C ALA A 347 3.56 -11.11 -6.65
N MET A 348 3.53 -12.37 -7.11
CA MET A 348 3.87 -12.73 -8.49
C MET A 348 2.89 -12.11 -9.50
N ALA A 349 1.58 -12.17 -9.23
CA ALA A 349 0.55 -11.55 -10.08
C ALA A 349 0.66 -10.01 -10.11
N MET A 350 0.99 -9.37 -9.00
CA MET A 350 1.21 -7.92 -8.95
C MET A 350 2.50 -7.52 -9.65
N SER A 351 3.59 -8.29 -9.44
CA SER A 351 4.85 -8.08 -10.16
C SER A 351 4.65 -8.25 -11.67
N TRP A 352 3.81 -9.19 -12.09
CA TRP A 352 3.39 -9.37 -13.47
C TRP A 352 2.72 -8.13 -14.05
N LEU A 353 1.68 -7.60 -13.38
CA LEU A 353 0.99 -6.38 -13.81
C LEU A 353 1.97 -5.20 -13.92
N TRP A 354 2.88 -5.07 -12.95
CA TRP A 354 3.91 -4.04 -12.96
C TRP A 354 4.88 -4.18 -14.12
N ILE A 355 5.36 -5.39 -14.41
CA ILE A 355 6.23 -5.66 -15.54
C ILE A 355 5.52 -5.36 -16.86
N GLY A 356 4.22 -5.68 -16.97
CA GLY A 356 3.39 -5.32 -18.13
C GLY A 356 3.38 -3.81 -18.37
N VAL A 357 3.13 -3.02 -17.33
CA VAL A 357 3.16 -1.54 -17.40
C VAL A 357 4.54 -1.02 -17.79
N VAL A 358 5.61 -1.55 -17.19
CA VAL A 358 6.99 -1.15 -17.54
C VAL A 358 7.33 -1.55 -18.98
N TYR A 359 6.87 -2.72 -19.43
CA TYR A 359 7.08 -3.19 -20.79
C TYR A 359 6.37 -2.30 -21.80
N GLU A 360 5.12 -1.92 -21.56
CA GLU A 360 4.37 -0.99 -22.42
C GLU A 360 5.05 0.39 -22.53
N ASP A 361 5.69 0.88 -21.47
CA ASP A 361 6.46 2.14 -21.49
C ASP A 361 7.76 2.04 -22.31
N ILE A 362 8.37 0.85 -22.41
CA ILE A 362 9.66 0.62 -23.09
C ILE A 362 9.48 0.16 -24.55
N ALA A 363 8.53 -0.73 -24.80
CA ALA A 363 8.31 -1.42 -26.07
C ALA A 363 8.09 -0.52 -27.31
N PRO A 364 7.38 0.63 -27.27
CA PRO A 364 7.15 1.43 -28.47
C PRO A 364 8.43 2.08 -29.03
N ARG A 365 9.57 2.03 -28.32
CA ARG A 365 10.82 2.68 -28.74
C ARG A 365 11.76 1.80 -29.56
N GLN A 366 11.54 0.49 -29.62
CA GLN A 366 12.44 -0.42 -30.34
C GLN A 366 11.60 -1.41 -31.15
N GLY A 367 11.55 -1.25 -32.47
CA GLY A 367 10.82 -2.11 -33.41
C GLY A 367 11.39 -3.53 -33.52
N ALA A 368 11.60 -4.23 -32.40
CA ALA A 368 12.17 -5.57 -32.34
C ALA A 368 11.07 -6.61 -31.98
N PRO A 369 10.36 -7.17 -32.97
CA PRO A 369 9.30 -8.17 -32.74
C PRO A 369 9.82 -9.46 -32.10
N LEU A 370 11.11 -9.78 -32.26
CA LEU A 370 11.75 -10.95 -31.67
C LEU A 370 11.94 -10.84 -30.16
N LEU A 371 12.30 -9.65 -29.67
CA LEU A 371 12.39 -9.38 -28.23
C LEU A 371 11.00 -9.45 -27.58
N ARG A 372 9.97 -8.96 -28.27
CA ARG A 372 8.56 -9.07 -27.84
C ARG A 372 8.13 -10.53 -27.63
N ASN A 373 8.42 -11.39 -28.60
CA ASN A 373 8.05 -12.79 -28.53
C ASN A 373 8.86 -13.55 -27.47
N ALA A 374 10.17 -13.32 -27.40
CA ALA A 374 11.04 -13.92 -26.39
C ALA A 374 10.65 -13.52 -24.97
N CYS A 375 10.36 -12.23 -24.74
CA CYS A 375 9.80 -11.74 -23.48
C CYS A 375 8.47 -12.46 -23.20
N SER A 376 7.51 -12.45 -24.12
CA SER A 376 6.20 -13.11 -23.89
C SER A 376 6.29 -14.59 -23.55
N LEU A 377 7.28 -15.32 -24.08
CA LEU A 377 7.45 -16.76 -23.84
C LEU A 377 8.14 -17.05 -22.49
N LEU A 378 9.13 -16.23 -22.13
CA LEU A 378 9.75 -16.23 -20.79
C LEU A 378 8.73 -15.85 -19.70
N PHE A 379 7.62 -15.23 -20.11
CA PHE A 379 6.51 -14.77 -19.31
C PHE A 379 5.33 -15.76 -19.21
N ILE A 380 5.05 -16.57 -20.24
CA ILE A 380 4.00 -17.61 -20.21
C ILE A 380 4.39 -18.78 -19.29
N LEU A 381 5.68 -19.13 -19.21
CA LEU A 381 6.14 -20.25 -18.37
C LEU A 381 5.84 -20.02 -16.87
N PRO A 382 6.14 -18.85 -16.28
CA PRO A 382 5.66 -18.49 -14.93
C PRO A 382 4.14 -18.53 -14.80
N ILE A 383 3.38 -18.13 -15.82
CA ILE A 383 1.89 -18.14 -15.77
C ILE A 383 1.36 -19.57 -15.64
N VAL A 384 1.91 -20.53 -16.38
CA VAL A 384 1.46 -21.93 -16.28
C VAL A 384 1.84 -22.49 -14.91
N VAL A 385 3.04 -22.19 -14.40
CA VAL A 385 3.48 -22.62 -13.06
C VAL A 385 2.64 -21.95 -11.96
N VAL A 386 2.33 -20.68 -12.10
CA VAL A 386 1.47 -19.91 -11.18
C VAL A 386 0.02 -20.39 -11.25
N ALA A 387 -0.53 -20.68 -12.43
CA ALA A 387 -1.89 -21.19 -12.57
C ALA A 387 -2.02 -22.61 -11.98
N PHE A 388 -1.03 -23.48 -12.22
CA PHE A 388 -0.99 -24.80 -11.61
C PHE A 388 -0.80 -24.72 -10.09
N GLY A 389 0.05 -23.78 -9.63
CA GLY A 389 0.23 -23.46 -8.22
C GLY A 389 -1.02 -22.86 -7.57
N ILE A 390 -1.73 -21.95 -8.23
CA ILE A 390 -3.01 -21.39 -7.75
C ILE A 390 -4.05 -22.50 -7.66
N SER A 391 -4.15 -23.39 -8.65
CA SER A 391 -5.14 -24.47 -8.63
C SER A 391 -4.86 -25.46 -7.49
N SER A 392 -3.59 -25.84 -7.28
CA SER A 392 -3.22 -26.75 -6.18
C SER A 392 -3.33 -26.07 -4.81
N VAL A 393 -2.91 -24.82 -4.69
CA VAL A 393 -3.06 -24.01 -3.47
C VAL A 393 -4.53 -23.72 -3.18
N PHE A 394 -5.37 -23.48 -4.19
CA PHE A 394 -6.80 -23.23 -4.01
C PHE A 394 -7.52 -24.50 -3.53
N ILE A 395 -7.21 -25.66 -4.10
CA ILE A 395 -7.74 -26.95 -3.62
C ILE A 395 -7.28 -27.21 -2.19
N PHE A 396 -6.00 -26.97 -1.90
CA PHE A 396 -5.45 -27.11 -0.55
C PHE A 396 -6.08 -26.11 0.44
N LEU A 397 -6.30 -24.86 0.02
CA LEU A 397 -6.97 -23.81 0.79
C LEU A 397 -8.43 -24.17 1.06
N LEU A 398 -9.16 -24.63 0.06
CA LEU A 398 -10.55 -25.05 0.19
C LEU A 398 -10.65 -26.23 1.17
N PHE A 399 -9.75 -27.21 1.04
CA PHE A 399 -9.64 -28.33 1.97
C PHE A 399 -9.32 -27.87 3.40
N THR A 400 -8.35 -26.97 3.55
CA THR A 400 -7.94 -26.42 4.86
C THR A 400 -9.04 -25.57 5.47
N LEU A 401 -9.78 -24.80 4.67
CA LEU A 401 -10.95 -24.01 5.10
C LEU A 401 -12.08 -24.92 5.55
N CYS A 402 -12.39 -25.99 4.81
CA CYS A 402 -13.37 -26.98 5.22
C CYS A 402 -12.97 -27.65 6.54
N LEU A 403 -11.68 -27.98 6.71
CA LEU A 403 -11.12 -28.48 7.97
C LEU A 403 -11.22 -27.44 9.08
N GLU A 404 -10.95 -26.17 8.80
CA GLU A 404 -11.02 -25.08 9.75
C GLU A 404 -12.46 -24.85 10.23
N VAL A 405 -13.42 -24.78 9.30
CA VAL A 405 -14.84 -24.69 9.63
C VAL A 405 -15.27 -25.91 10.45
N ALA A 406 -14.85 -27.12 10.08
CA ALA A 406 -15.15 -28.32 10.87
C ALA A 406 -14.54 -28.23 12.27
N LEU A 407 -13.24 -27.97 12.41
CA LEU A 407 -12.54 -27.94 13.69
C LEU A 407 -13.02 -26.78 14.59
N PHE A 408 -13.12 -25.56 14.07
CA PHE A 408 -13.54 -24.39 14.85
C PHE A 408 -15.05 -24.35 15.12
N SER A 409 -15.89 -25.08 14.38
CA SER A 409 -17.29 -25.27 14.78
C SER A 409 -17.41 -26.37 15.85
N TRP A 410 -16.54 -27.39 15.79
CA TRP A 410 -16.57 -28.52 16.70
C TRP A 410 -15.92 -28.22 18.05
N ILE A 411 -14.85 -27.42 18.11
CA ILE A 411 -14.14 -27.10 19.36
C ILE A 411 -15.05 -26.37 20.36
N PRO A 412 -15.78 -25.29 20.00
CA PRO A 412 -16.73 -24.63 20.90
C PRO A 412 -17.90 -25.54 21.29
N PHE A 413 -18.37 -26.37 20.34
CA PHE A 413 -19.40 -27.38 20.63
C PHE A 413 -18.91 -28.39 21.67
N PHE A 414 -17.69 -28.92 21.52
CA PHE A 414 -17.09 -29.83 22.48
C PHE A 414 -16.83 -29.16 23.82
N PHE A 415 -16.34 -27.91 23.86
CA PHE A 415 -16.18 -27.17 25.11
C PHE A 415 -17.52 -26.89 25.80
N ALA A 416 -18.59 -26.59 25.04
CA ALA A 416 -19.93 -26.42 25.59
C ALA A 416 -20.45 -27.74 26.17
N VAL A 417 -20.32 -28.84 25.43
CA VAL A 417 -20.73 -30.19 25.87
C VAL A 417 -19.91 -30.63 27.09
N TYR A 418 -18.59 -30.46 27.08
CA TYR A 418 -17.73 -30.82 28.22
C TYR A 418 -18.00 -29.96 29.44
N ARG A 419 -18.23 -28.66 29.27
CA ARG A 419 -18.61 -27.77 30.37
C ARG A 419 -19.94 -28.22 30.98
N HIS A 420 -20.95 -28.52 30.16
CA HIS A 420 -22.22 -29.03 30.65
C HIS A 420 -22.11 -30.41 31.32
N ALA A 421 -21.30 -31.32 30.76
CA ALA A 421 -21.03 -32.64 31.34
C ALA A 421 -20.27 -32.54 32.67
N PHE A 422 -19.30 -31.64 32.77
CA PHE A 422 -18.54 -31.37 34.00
C PHE A 422 -19.43 -30.80 35.10
N PHE A 423 -20.29 -29.81 34.77
CA PHE A 423 -21.27 -29.29 35.73
C PHE A 423 -22.29 -30.34 36.17
N PHE A 424 -22.69 -31.26 35.28
CA PHE A 424 -23.59 -32.36 35.62
C PHE A 424 -22.94 -33.37 36.57
N PHE A 425 -21.64 -33.69 36.37
CA PHE A 425 -20.88 -34.58 37.25
C PHE A 425 -20.52 -33.96 38.61
N LEU A 426 -20.50 -32.63 38.71
CA LEU A 426 -20.29 -31.90 39.97
C LEU A 426 -21.57 -31.75 40.80
N PHE A 427 -22.73 -31.99 40.18
CA PHE A 427 -24.06 -31.92 40.80
C PHE A 427 -24.57 -33.30 41.26
N LEU A 428 -23.96 -34.38 40.74
CA LEU A 428 -24.08 -35.77 41.21
C LEU A 428 -23.06 -36.02 42.32
#